data_AF-A0A3D1HXQ9-F1
#
_entry.id   AF-A0A3D1HXQ9-F1
#
_cell.length_a   1.000
_cell.length_b   1.000
_cell.length_c   1.000
_cell.angle_alpha   90.00
_cell.angle_beta   90.00
_cell.angle_gamma   90.00
#
_symmetry.space_group_name_H-M   'P 1'
#
loop_
_entity.id
_entity.type
_entity.pdbx_description
1 polymer ?
#
loop_
_entity_poly.entity_id
_entity_poly.type
_entity_poly.pdbx_seq_one_letter_code
_entity_poly.pdbx_strand_id
1 'polypeptide(L)' 'FVFQFYNLVPTLTVHENVALVKEIAPDALSATKMLEEVGLSDHLKNFPSELSGGEQQRVSIARALAKNP' A
#
# COMPACT_ATOMS: atom_id res chain seq x y z
N PHE A 1 14.59 -13.16 13.77
CA PHE A 1 13.79 -12.22 12.95
C PHE A 1 13.54 -12.89 11.60
N VAL A 2 12.28 -13.17 11.27
CA VAL A 2 11.91 -13.57 9.90
C VAL A 2 11.60 -12.28 9.16
N PHE A 3 12.45 -11.91 8.19
CA PHE A 3 12.18 -10.75 7.35
C PHE A 3 11.06 -11.12 6.37
N GLN A 4 9.87 -10.53 6.54
CA GLN A 4 8.84 -10.56 5.50
C GLN A 4 9.07 -9.36 4.59
N PHE A 5 9.39 -9.63 3.32
CA PHE A 5 9.56 -8.59 2.32
C PHE A 5 8.22 -8.30 1.65
N TYR A 6 7.55 -7.23 2.08
CA TYR A 6 6.27 -6.79 1.50
C TYR A 6 6.44 -6.04 0.16
N ASN A 7 7.67 -5.99 -0.37
CA ASN A 7 8.04 -5.30 -1.61
C ASN A 7 7.48 -3.87 -1.69
N LEU A 8 7.49 -3.16 -0.55
CA LEU A 8 7.18 -1.73 -0.50
C LEU A 8 8.42 -0.94 -0.91
N VAL A 9 8.23 0.12 -1.69
CA VAL A 9 9.28 1.06 -2.05
C VAL A 9 9.52 1.96 -0.83
N PRO A 10 10.71 1.91 -0.19
CA PRO A 10 10.93 2.55 1.11
C PRO A 10 10.96 4.07 1.04
N THR A 11 11.22 4.64 -0.13
CA THR A 11 11.26 6.10 -0.37
C THR A 11 9.91 6.69 -0.75
N LEU A 12 8.86 5.86 -0.83
CA LEU A 12 7.51 6.29 -1.13
C LEU A 12 6.64 6.14 0.11
N THR A 13 5.68 7.04 0.26
CA THR A 13 4.62 6.95 1.27
C THR A 13 3.73 5.72 1.02
N VAL A 14 2.94 5.34 2.01
CA VAL A 14 1.91 4.29 1.91
C VAL A 14 0.97 4.54 0.74
N HIS A 15 0.46 5.78 0.63
CA HIS A 15 -0.42 6.16 -0.48
C HIS A 15 0.28 5.99 -1.83
N GLU A 16 1.50 6.49 -1.99
CA GLU A 16 2.27 6.37 -3.24
C GLU A 16 2.56 4.91 -3.60
N ASN A 17 2.89 4.07 -2.61
CA ASN A 17 3.10 2.64 -2.81
C ASN A 17 1.88 1.95 -3.42
N VAL A 18 0.67 2.33 -3.02
CA VAL A 18 -0.58 1.78 -3.58
C VAL A 18 -0.92 2.45 -4.91
N ALA A 19 -0.66 3.76 -5.04
CA ALA A 19 -0.96 4.53 -6.25
C ALA A 19 -0.10 4.14 -7.47
N LEU A 20 1.10 3.60 -7.25
CA LEU A 20 1.98 3.05 -8.30
C LEU A 20 1.28 2.07 -9.25
N VAL A 21 0.21 1.41 -8.79
CA VAL A 21 -0.55 0.46 -9.60
C VAL A 21 -1.19 1.12 -10.82
N LYS A 22 -1.49 2.43 -10.77
CA LYS A 22 -2.02 3.18 -11.92
C LYS A 22 -1.07 3.22 -13.12
N GLU A 23 0.24 3.14 -12.88
CA GLU A 23 1.25 3.15 -13.95
C GLU A 23 1.23 1.85 -14.78
N ILE A 24 0.67 0.77 -14.22
CA ILE A 24 0.62 -0.56 -14.86
C ILE A 24 -0.80 -1.01 -15.21
N ALA A 25 -1.83 -0.45 -14.57
CA ALA A 25 -3.24 -0.77 -14.78
C ALA A 25 -4.04 0.55 -14.91
N PRO A 26 -4.44 0.95 -16.13
CA PRO A 26 -5.15 2.22 -16.37
C PRO A 26 -6.47 2.34 -15.59
N ASP A 27 -7.15 1.21 -15.37
CA ASP A 27 -8.43 1.11 -14.66
C ASP A 27 -8.26 0.80 -13.15
N ALA A 28 -7.09 1.08 -12.59
CA ALA A 28 -6.81 0.85 -11.18
C ALA A 28 -7.75 1.65 -10.25
N LEU A 29 -8.17 1.01 -9.17
CA LEU A 29 -9.00 1.62 -8.14
C LEU A 29 -8.24 2.72 -7.38
N SER A 30 -8.98 3.62 -6.73
CA SER A 30 -8.40 4.68 -5.91
C SER A 30 -7.56 4.11 -4.77
N ALA A 31 -6.29 4.49 -4.70
CA ALA A 31 -5.37 4.09 -3.64
C ALA A 31 -5.90 4.46 -2.25
N THR A 32 -6.43 5.67 -2.08
CA THR A 32 -7.05 6.12 -0.83
C THR A 32 -8.18 5.21 -0.39
N LYS A 33 -9.09 4.85 -1.31
CA LYS A 33 -10.20 3.94 -0.99
C LYS A 33 -9.70 2.55 -0.59
N MET A 34 -8.71 2.01 -1.30
CA MET A 34 -8.17 0.69 -0.96
C MET A 34 -7.44 0.68 0.39
N LEU A 35 -6.82 1.81 0.76
CA LEU A 35 -6.20 1.98 2.08
C LEU A 35 -7.24 2.15 3.19
N GLU A 36 -8.36 2.80 2.92
CA GLU A 36 -9.51 2.86 3.83
C GLU A 36 -10.10 1.47 4.10
N GLU A 37 -10.30 0.65 3.07
CA GLU A 37 -10.83 -0.72 3.19
C GLU A 37 -9.95 -1.65 4.06
N VAL A 38 -8.64 -1.38 4.14
CA VAL A 38 -7.72 -2.13 5.00
C VAL A 38 -7.40 -1.42 6.34
N GLY A 39 -8.14 -0.37 6.67
CA GLY A 39 -8.02 0.36 7.94
C GLY A 39 -6.72 1.14 8.08
N LEU A 40 -6.23 1.77 7.01
CA LEU A 40 -4.99 2.55 6.97
C LEU A 40 -5.20 4.01 6.55
N SER A 41 -6.41 4.55 6.74
CA SER A 41 -6.77 5.93 6.38
C SER A 41 -5.87 6.99 7.03
N ASP A 42 -5.41 6.75 8.26
CA ASP A 42 -4.54 7.69 8.97
C ASP A 42 -3.07 7.58 8.58
N HIS A 43 -2.70 6.55 7.80
CA HIS A 43 -1.31 6.21 7.50
C HIS A 43 -0.87 6.60 6.10
N LEU A 44 -1.71 7.33 5.34
CA LEU A 44 -1.48 7.64 3.93
C LEU A 44 -0.11 8.28 3.65
N LYS A 45 0.37 9.11 4.59
CA LYS A 45 1.61 9.88 4.46
C LYS A 45 2.82 9.22 5.13
N ASN A 46 2.63 8.13 5.85
CA ASN A 46 3.72 7.41 6.49
C ASN A 46 4.57 6.69 5.45
N PHE A 47 5.85 6.51 5.77
CA PHE A 47 6.77 5.64 5.06
C PHE A 47 6.68 4.21 5.62
N PRO A 48 7.05 3.18 4.83
CA PRO A 48 7.01 1.78 5.28
C PRO A 48 7.75 1.53 6.60
N SER A 49 8.84 2.27 6.87
CA SER A 49 9.61 2.15 8.12
C SER A 49 8.86 2.62 9.37
N GLU A 50 7.78 3.38 9.20
CA GLU A 50 6.94 3.88 10.30
C GLU A 50 5.76 2.96 10.61
N LEU A 51 5.62 1.85 9.87
CA LEU A 51 4.54 0.88 10.02
C LEU A 51 5.04 -0.39 10.71
N SER A 52 4.18 -0.96 11.54
CA SER A 52 4.31 -2.34 12.00
C SER A 52 4.31 -3.33 10.83
N GLY A 53 4.81 -4.55 11.05
CA GLY A 53 4.80 -5.59 10.00
C GLY A 53 3.39 -5.91 9.49
N GLY A 54 2.39 -5.94 10.39
CA GLY A 54 0.99 -6.18 9.99
C GLY A 54 0.39 -5.03 9.18
N GLU A 55 0.78 -3.79 9.46
CA GLU A 55 0.40 -2.63 8.65
C GLU A 55 1.04 -2.70 7.27
N GLN A 56 2.35 -3.01 7.17
CA GLN A 56 3.02 -3.18 5.89
C GLN A 56 2.39 -4.30 5.05
N GLN A 57 1.96 -5.40 5.68
CA GLN A 57 1.18 -6.46 5.02
C GLN A 57 -0.16 -5.93 4.49
N ARG A 58 -0.89 -5.11 5.25
CA ARG A 58 -2.14 -4.50 4.77
C ARG A 58 -1.91 -3.55 3.60
N VAL A 59 -0.79 -2.81 3.55
CA VAL A 59 -0.43 -1.99 2.39
C VAL A 59 -0.20 -2.84 1.14
N SER A 60 0.47 -3.99 1.25
CA SER A 60 0.66 -4.88 0.09
C SER A 60 -0.67 -5.48 -0.39
N ILE A 61 -1.59 -5.79 0.52
CA ILE A 61 -2.96 -6.20 0.18
C ILE A 61 -3.71 -5.08 -0.53
N ALA A 62 -3.70 -3.85 0.00
CA ALA A 62 -4.35 -2.70 -0.63
C ALA A 62 -3.84 -2.45 -2.04
N ARG A 63 -2.53 -2.60 -2.27
CA ARG A 63 -1.90 -2.52 -3.60
C ARG A 63 -2.39 -3.60 -4.55
N ALA A 64 -2.55 -4.85 -4.07
CA ALA A 64 -3.11 -5.93 -4.88
C ALA A 64 -4.58 -5.69 -5.24
N LEU A 65 -5.39 -5.19 -4.29
CA LEU A 65 -6.79 -4.84 -4.51
C LEU A 65 -6.94 -3.66 -5.49
N ALA A 66 -6.05 -2.67 -5.40
CA ALA A 66 -6.05 -1.50 -6.29
C ALA A 66 -5.89 -1.86 -7.77
N LYS A 67 -5.33 -3.04 -8.08
CA LYS A 67 -5.17 -3.52 -9.46
C LYS A 67 -6.50 -3.71 -10.19
N ASN A 68 -7.62 -3.81 -9.48
CA ASN A 68 -8.93 -4.13 -10.05
C ASN A 68 -8.88 -5.45 -10.84
N PRO A 69 -8.78 -6.61 -10.14
CA PRO A 69 -8.52 -7.90 -10.78
C PRO A 69 -9.53 -8.30 -11.86
#